data_AF-A0A930XK65-F1
#
_entry.id   AF-A0A930XK65-F1
#
_cell.length_a   1.000
_cell.length_b   1.000
_cell.length_c   1.000
_cell.angle_alpha   90.00
_cell.angle_beta   90.00
_cell.angle_gamma   90.00
#
_symmetry.space_group_name_H-M   'P 1'
#
loop_
_entity.id
_entity.type
_entity.pdbx_description
1 polymer ?
#
loop_
_entity_poly.entity_id
_entity_poly.type
_entity_poly.pdbx_seq_one_letter_code
_entity_poly.pdbx_strand_id
1 'polypeptide(L)'
;MASKNELQNDLKDKFGVNKNISEVLSHKECEELLHLLQREPSVLKLVASYAEKNNSLGRNNAHYGRARSQAERKFAAIQASYLELEKSIQAIKADKISLETKKVALEQKQKELEAEIQTLSLQNRSLASQVQTLTTHNDELTDANAQLKKENKDLKNIVDQIRLRLARDTKLLLQYEDSEIRKALIRLFKWTLG
;
A
#
# COMPACT_ATOMS: atom_id res chain seq x y z
N MET A 1 -56.91 75.93 8.57
CA MET A 1 -55.48 75.81 8.95
C MET A 1 -55.03 74.42 8.61
N ALA A 2 -53.91 74.27 7.92
CA ALA A 2 -53.38 72.96 7.57
C ALA A 2 -52.96 72.21 8.84
N SER A 3 -53.21 70.90 8.88
CA SER A 3 -52.83 70.07 10.03
C SER A 3 -51.30 69.92 10.10
N LYS A 4 -50.76 69.60 11.29
CA LYS A 4 -49.31 69.40 11.47
C LYS A 4 -48.76 68.34 10.49
N ASN A 5 -49.52 67.28 10.25
CA ASN A 5 -49.16 66.22 9.31
C ASN A 5 -49.16 66.71 7.86
N GLU A 6 -50.09 67.58 7.48
CA GLU A 6 -50.12 68.20 6.15
C GLU A 6 -48.90 69.10 5.92
N LEU A 7 -48.54 69.93 6.91
CA LEU A 7 -47.36 70.78 6.84
C LEU A 7 -46.05 69.97 6.77
N GLN A 8 -45.96 68.87 7.51
CA GLN A 8 -44.82 67.95 7.47
C GLN A 8 -44.70 67.23 6.13
N ASN A 9 -45.82 66.81 5.55
CA ASN A 9 -45.85 66.19 4.22
C ASN A 9 -45.46 67.22 3.15
N ASP A 10 -45.95 68.46 3.23
CA ASP A 10 -45.56 69.53 2.31
C ASP A 10 -44.06 69.86 2.40
N LEU A 11 -43.49 69.94 3.61
CA LEU A 11 -42.04 70.13 3.82
C LEU A 11 -41.20 68.98 3.23
N LYS A 12 -41.69 67.75 3.32
CA LYS A 12 -41.03 66.56 2.78
C LYS A 12 -41.14 66.49 1.26
N ASP A 13 -42.35 66.64 0.72
CA ASP A 13 -42.65 66.37 -0.69
C ASP A 13 -42.22 67.54 -1.59
N LYS A 14 -42.33 68.79 -1.12
CA LYS A 14 -41.96 69.98 -1.90
C LYS A 14 -40.51 70.43 -1.68
N PHE A 15 -39.98 70.25 -0.46
CA PHE A 15 -38.66 70.78 -0.09
C PHE A 15 -37.66 69.70 0.35
N GLY A 16 -38.04 68.42 0.33
CA GLY A 16 -37.14 67.31 0.64
C GLY A 16 -36.69 67.24 2.10
N VAL A 17 -37.39 67.92 3.02
CA VAL A 17 -37.04 67.93 4.45
C VAL A 17 -37.31 66.54 5.04
N ASN A 18 -36.29 65.98 5.71
CA ASN A 18 -36.38 64.65 6.29
C ASN A 18 -37.49 64.58 7.35
N LYS A 19 -38.31 63.52 7.29
CA LYS A 19 -39.40 63.26 8.23
C LYS A 19 -38.92 63.24 9.69
N ASN A 20 -37.72 62.72 9.95
CA ASN A 20 -37.14 62.71 11.29
C ASN A 20 -36.80 64.10 11.83
N ILE A 21 -36.66 65.10 10.94
CA ILE A 21 -36.43 66.51 11.32
C ILE A 21 -37.78 67.17 11.55
N SER A 22 -38.74 66.98 10.64
CA SER A 22 -40.06 67.61 10.73
C SER A 22 -40.96 67.04 11.82
N GLU A 23 -40.72 65.80 12.28
CA GLU A 23 -41.45 65.18 13.40
C GLU A 23 -41.18 65.86 14.75
N VAL A 24 -39.95 66.36 14.95
CA VAL A 24 -39.51 67.00 16.20
C VAL A 24 -40.01 68.45 16.30
N LEU A 25 -40.31 69.08 15.17
CA LEU A 25 -40.83 70.45 15.12
C LEU A 25 -42.29 70.53 15.60
N SER A 26 -42.64 71.61 16.27
CA SER A 26 -44.03 71.98 16.60
C SER A 26 -44.80 72.49 15.36
N HIS A 27 -46.12 72.60 15.47
CA HIS A 27 -46.97 73.06 14.37
C HIS A 27 -46.58 74.47 13.88
N LYS A 28 -46.32 75.40 14.82
CA LYS A 28 -45.86 76.76 14.50
C LYS A 28 -44.49 76.78 13.82
N GLU A 29 -43.55 75.96 14.30
CA GLU A 29 -42.21 75.87 13.70
C GLU A 29 -42.25 75.31 12.28
N CYS A 30 -43.18 74.38 11.98
CA CYS A 30 -43.42 73.91 10.61
C CYS A 30 -43.97 75.01 9.69
N GLU A 31 -44.90 75.85 10.17
CA GLU A 31 -45.45 76.98 9.40
C GLU A 31 -44.40 78.05 9.12
N GLU A 32 -43.59 78.41 10.14
CA GLU A 32 -42.51 79.39 9.99
C GLU A 32 -41.44 78.89 9.01
N LEU A 33 -41.07 77.62 9.07
CA LEU A 33 -40.10 77.00 8.16
C LEU A 33 -40.62 77.01 6.71
N LEU A 34 -41.90 76.68 6.50
CA LEU A 34 -42.56 76.73 5.19
C LEU A 34 -42.53 78.15 4.62
N HIS A 35 -42.88 79.14 5.43
CA HIS A 35 -42.89 80.54 5.01
C HIS A 35 -41.49 81.04 4.67
N LEU A 36 -40.46 80.61 5.41
CA LEU A 36 -39.07 81.00 5.18
C LEU A 36 -38.52 80.37 3.88
N LEU A 37 -38.83 79.09 3.65
CA LEU A 37 -38.44 78.38 2.42
C LEU A 37 -39.13 78.91 1.16
N GLN A 38 -40.35 79.44 1.29
CA GLN A 38 -41.08 80.07 0.17
C GLN A 38 -40.58 81.48 -0.17
N ARG A 39 -40.07 82.21 0.83
CA ARG A 39 -39.69 83.62 0.69
C ARG A 39 -38.21 83.83 0.34
N GLU A 40 -37.32 82.94 0.78
CA GLU A 40 -35.87 83.07 0.63
C GLU A 40 -35.26 81.99 -0.30
N PRO A 41 -35.00 82.30 -1.59
CA PRO A 41 -34.49 81.34 -2.57
C PRO A 41 -33.11 80.75 -2.20
N SER A 42 -32.29 81.52 -1.49
CA SER A 42 -30.95 81.11 -1.05
C SER A 42 -31.02 79.97 -0.03
N VAL A 43 -31.97 80.05 0.91
CA VAL A 43 -32.20 79.02 1.91
C VAL A 43 -32.74 77.75 1.25
N LEU A 44 -33.64 77.90 0.28
CA LEU A 44 -34.15 76.78 -0.51
C LEU A 44 -33.04 76.02 -1.27
N LYS A 45 -32.11 76.73 -1.92
CA LYS A 45 -30.95 76.11 -2.58
C LYS A 45 -30.05 75.35 -1.60
N LEU A 46 -29.85 75.91 -0.41
CA LEU A 46 -29.06 75.27 0.64
C LEU A 46 -29.73 73.97 1.13
N VAL A 47 -31.03 74.01 1.42
CA VAL A 47 -31.81 72.83 1.83
C VAL A 47 -31.79 71.76 0.73
N ALA A 48 -31.96 72.14 -0.53
CA ALA A 48 -31.87 71.20 -1.65
C ALA A 48 -30.48 70.55 -1.76
N SER A 49 -29.40 71.33 -1.61
CA SER A 49 -28.02 70.81 -1.63
C SER A 49 -27.76 69.84 -0.48
N TYR A 50 -28.23 70.14 0.74
CA TYR A 50 -28.13 69.24 1.88
C TYR A 50 -28.98 67.97 1.68
N ALA A 51 -30.19 68.09 1.14
CA ALA A 51 -31.04 66.94 0.84
C ALA A 51 -30.39 66.00 -0.19
N GLU A 52 -29.81 66.55 -1.26
CA GLU A 52 -29.06 65.79 -2.26
C GLU A 52 -27.83 65.10 -1.65
N LYS A 53 -27.04 65.82 -0.84
CA LYS A 53 -25.88 65.25 -0.16
C LYS A 53 -26.28 64.13 0.80
N ASN A 54 -27.36 64.31 1.56
CA ASN A 54 -27.86 63.30 2.48
C ASN A 54 -28.36 62.05 1.74
N ASN A 55 -29.04 62.22 0.61
CA ASN A 55 -29.44 61.11 -0.25
C ASN A 55 -28.23 60.36 -0.82
N SER A 56 -27.18 61.07 -1.23
CA SER A 56 -25.91 60.47 -1.67
C SER A 56 -25.25 59.66 -0.55
N LEU A 57 -25.18 60.21 0.67
CA LEU A 57 -24.66 59.50 1.84
C LEU A 57 -25.49 58.26 2.18
N GLY A 58 -26.82 58.35 2.12
CA GLY A 58 -27.70 57.20 2.33
C GLY A 58 -27.46 56.08 1.33
N ARG A 59 -27.32 56.40 0.03
CA ARG A 59 -26.99 55.43 -1.01
C ARG A 59 -25.62 54.79 -0.79
N ASN A 60 -24.62 55.59 -0.44
CA ASN A 60 -23.26 55.11 -0.14
C ASN A 60 -23.25 54.18 1.07
N ASN A 61 -23.93 54.56 2.17
CA ASN A 61 -24.02 53.71 3.36
C ASN A 61 -24.70 52.37 3.05
N ALA A 62 -25.79 52.38 2.27
CA ALA A 62 -26.45 51.16 1.85
C ALA A 62 -25.54 50.29 0.95
N HIS A 63 -24.79 50.91 0.05
CA HIS A 63 -23.81 50.22 -0.80
C HIS A 63 -22.69 49.56 0.03
N TYR A 64 -22.03 50.32 0.91
CA TYR A 64 -20.96 49.80 1.75
C TYR A 64 -21.45 48.77 2.77
N GLY A 65 -22.67 48.92 3.29
CA GLY A 65 -23.31 47.90 4.12
C GLY A 65 -23.45 46.56 3.40
N ARG A 66 -23.97 46.58 2.16
CA ARG A 66 -24.07 45.36 1.33
C ARG A 66 -22.70 44.77 0.99
N ALA A 67 -21.75 45.60 0.59
CA ALA A 67 -20.40 45.16 0.25
C ALA A 67 -19.71 44.50 1.44
N ARG A 68 -19.85 45.09 2.64
CA ARG A 68 -19.33 44.53 3.88
C ARG A 68 -19.95 43.18 4.19
N SER A 69 -21.27 43.06 4.16
CA SER A 69 -21.95 41.77 4.42
C SER A 69 -21.55 40.70 3.41
N GLN A 70 -21.32 41.06 2.15
CA GLN A 70 -20.82 40.12 1.13
C GLN A 70 -19.38 39.69 1.42
N ALA A 71 -18.51 40.62 1.82
CA ALA A 71 -17.12 40.33 2.18
C ALA A 71 -17.04 39.41 3.41
N GLU A 72 -17.84 39.66 4.45
CA GLU A 72 -17.92 38.82 5.66
C GLU A 72 -18.35 37.38 5.32
N ARG A 73 -19.36 37.22 4.44
CA ARG A 73 -19.77 35.88 3.96
C ARG A 73 -18.68 35.16 3.19
N LYS A 74 -17.99 35.87 2.28
CA LYS A 74 -16.87 35.30 1.51
C LYS A 74 -15.73 34.89 2.43
N PHE A 75 -15.39 35.74 3.41
CA PHE A 75 -14.34 35.46 4.38
C PHE A 75 -14.67 34.20 5.19
N ALA A 76 -15.90 34.08 5.72
CA ALA A 76 -16.33 32.89 6.46
C ALA A 76 -16.26 31.62 5.62
N ALA A 77 -16.67 31.68 4.34
CA ALA A 77 -16.59 30.55 3.42
C ALA A 77 -15.13 30.13 3.14
N ILE A 78 -14.24 31.09 2.89
CA ILE A 78 -12.81 30.82 2.68
C ILE A 78 -12.18 30.24 3.94
N GLN A 79 -12.52 30.77 5.12
CA GLN A 79 -12.01 30.27 6.40
C GLN A 79 -12.43 28.82 6.65
N ALA A 80 -13.68 28.47 6.36
CA ALA A 80 -14.16 27.09 6.45
C ALA A 80 -13.41 26.16 5.50
N SER A 81 -13.25 26.57 4.23
CA SER A 81 -12.50 25.80 3.23
C SER A 81 -11.03 25.62 3.63
N TYR A 82 -10.40 26.64 4.21
CA TYR A 82 -9.03 26.57 4.68
C TYR A 82 -8.87 25.53 5.81
N LEU A 83 -9.79 25.51 6.77
CA LEU A 83 -9.79 24.53 7.86
C LEU A 83 -9.98 23.09 7.36
N GLU A 84 -10.85 22.89 6.36
CA GLU A 84 -11.03 21.58 5.72
C GLU A 84 -9.76 21.14 4.98
N LEU A 85 -9.13 22.06 4.25
CA LEU A 85 -7.89 21.79 3.53
C LEU A 85 -6.76 21.46 4.50
N GLU A 86 -6.65 22.16 5.63
CA GLU A 86 -5.65 21.90 6.65
C GLU A 86 -5.81 20.50 7.25
N LYS A 87 -7.04 20.08 7.57
CA LYS A 87 -7.34 18.72 8.03
C LYS A 87 -6.96 17.67 7.00
N SER A 88 -7.28 17.91 5.72
CA SER A 88 -6.91 17.02 4.61
C SER A 88 -5.39 16.88 4.48
N ILE A 89 -4.65 18.00 4.56
CA ILE A 89 -3.18 18.00 4.54
C ILE A 89 -2.61 17.19 5.72
N GLN A 90 -3.18 17.33 6.92
CA GLN A 90 -2.72 16.56 8.08
C GLN A 90 -2.98 15.06 7.90
N ALA A 91 -4.14 14.66 7.39
CA ALA A 91 -4.44 13.26 7.09
C ALA A 91 -3.45 12.67 6.07
N ILE A 92 -3.21 13.38 4.95
CA ILE A 92 -2.25 12.94 3.92
C ILE A 92 -0.83 12.82 4.49
N LYS A 93 -0.42 13.74 5.39
CA LYS A 93 0.88 13.65 6.06
C LYS A 93 0.99 12.40 6.94
N ALA A 94 -0.06 12.06 7.69
CA ALA A 94 -0.10 10.86 8.51
C ALA A 94 -0.02 9.59 7.65
N ASP A 95 -0.79 9.54 6.56
CA ASP A 95 -0.78 8.42 5.61
C ASP A 95 0.59 8.25 4.95
N LYS A 96 1.25 9.35 4.59
CA LYS A 96 2.61 9.33 4.04
C LYS A 96 3.61 8.69 5.01
N ILE A 97 3.54 9.03 6.30
CA ILE A 97 4.41 8.44 7.32
C ILE A 97 4.12 6.94 7.48
N SER A 98 2.84 6.55 7.48
CA SER A 98 2.44 5.13 7.53
C SER A 98 2.94 4.35 6.31
N LEU A 99 2.89 4.95 5.12
CA LEU A 99 3.39 4.30 3.90
C LEU A 99 4.91 4.15 3.91
N GLU A 100 5.65 5.16 4.37
CA GLU A 100 7.12 5.08 4.43
C GLU A 100 7.58 3.98 5.41
N THR A 101 6.92 3.88 6.57
CA THR A 101 7.21 2.80 7.54
C THR A 101 6.92 1.41 6.96
N LYS A 102 5.80 1.23 6.26
CA LYS A 102 5.47 -0.02 5.56
C LYS A 102 6.49 -0.34 4.47
N LYS A 103 6.93 0.66 3.71
CA LYS A 103 7.94 0.50 2.66
C LYS A 103 9.26 -0.02 3.23
N VAL A 104 9.77 0.59 4.30
CA VAL A 104 11.00 0.13 4.97
C VAL A 104 10.85 -1.30 5.48
N ALA A 105 9.70 -1.65 6.08
CA ALA A 105 9.46 -3.01 6.55
C ALA A 105 9.43 -4.04 5.39
N LEU A 106 8.84 -3.68 4.24
CA LEU A 106 8.84 -4.52 3.05
C LEU A 106 10.24 -4.68 2.44
N GLU A 107 11.02 -3.61 2.37
CA GLU A 107 12.41 -3.66 1.89
C GLU A 107 13.27 -4.57 2.77
N GLN A 108 13.08 -4.52 4.10
CA GLN A 108 13.77 -5.40 5.03
C GLN A 108 13.38 -6.87 4.80
N LYS A 109 12.08 -7.15 4.70
CA LYS A 109 11.57 -8.50 4.43
C LYS A 109 12.05 -9.05 3.09
N GLN A 110 12.14 -8.19 2.07
CA GLN A 110 12.68 -8.58 0.76
C GLN A 110 14.14 -9.03 0.88
N LYS A 111 14.98 -8.27 1.59
CA LYS A 111 16.39 -8.64 1.81
C LYS A 111 16.53 -9.97 2.55
N GLU A 112 15.68 -10.21 3.55
CA GLU A 112 15.66 -11.47 4.30
C GLU A 112 15.32 -12.66 3.40
N LEU A 113 14.27 -12.53 2.58
CA LEU A 113 13.87 -13.56 1.62
C LEU A 113 14.94 -13.81 0.55
N GLU A 114 15.60 -12.76 0.05
CA GLU A 114 16.70 -12.89 -0.90
C GLU A 114 17.88 -13.68 -0.30
N ALA A 115 18.23 -13.42 0.96
CA ALA A 115 19.29 -14.16 1.66
C ALA A 115 18.90 -15.63 1.91
N GLU A 116 17.64 -15.90 2.25
CA GLU A 116 17.12 -17.26 2.42
C GLU A 116 17.17 -18.04 1.10
N ILE A 117 16.72 -17.43 -0.01
CA ILE A 117 16.78 -18.02 -1.34
C ILE A 117 18.22 -18.35 -1.74
N GLN A 118 19.18 -17.47 -1.46
CA GLN A 118 20.60 -17.75 -1.75
C GLN A 118 21.11 -18.95 -0.96
N THR A 119 20.74 -19.04 0.32
CA THR A 119 21.14 -20.15 1.19
C THR A 119 20.54 -21.48 0.70
N LEU A 120 19.24 -21.51 0.41
CA LEU A 120 18.56 -22.68 -0.14
C LEU A 120 19.13 -23.10 -1.50
N SER A 121 19.49 -22.13 -2.34
CA SER A 121 20.13 -22.38 -3.63
C SER A 121 21.50 -23.05 -3.48
N LEU A 122 22.33 -22.60 -2.52
CA LEU A 122 23.61 -23.23 -2.22
C LEU A 122 23.43 -24.65 -1.66
N GLN A 123 22.47 -24.85 -0.76
CA GLN A 123 22.14 -26.16 -0.21
C GLN A 123 21.69 -27.14 -1.30
N ASN A 124 20.78 -26.71 -2.19
CA ASN A 124 20.33 -27.54 -3.31
C ASN A 124 21.47 -27.92 -4.26
N ARG A 125 22.40 -27.02 -4.56
CA ARG A 125 23.59 -27.33 -5.37
C ARG A 125 24.49 -28.37 -4.68
N SER A 126 24.70 -28.23 -3.37
CA SER A 126 25.48 -29.18 -2.60
C SER A 126 24.83 -30.57 -2.58
N LEU A 127 23.53 -30.63 -2.30
CA LEU A 127 22.76 -31.88 -2.33
C LEU A 127 22.78 -32.52 -3.72
N ALA A 128 22.62 -31.75 -4.79
CA ALA A 128 22.70 -32.28 -6.16
C ALA A 128 24.06 -32.95 -6.44
N SER A 129 25.16 -32.35 -6.00
CA SER A 129 26.50 -32.93 -6.14
C SER A 129 26.67 -34.21 -5.31
N GLN A 130 26.13 -34.25 -4.10
CA GLN A 130 26.14 -35.47 -3.27
C GLN A 130 25.32 -36.59 -3.92
N VAL A 131 24.14 -36.30 -4.44
CA VAL A 131 23.29 -37.26 -5.15
C VAL A 131 24.02 -37.82 -6.36
N GLN A 132 24.70 -36.98 -7.15
CA GLN A 132 25.49 -37.42 -8.29
C GLN A 132 26.61 -38.37 -7.86
N THR A 133 27.34 -38.03 -6.80
CA THR A 133 28.44 -38.86 -6.26
C THR A 133 27.94 -40.21 -5.76
N LEU A 134 26.81 -40.23 -5.04
CA LEU A 134 26.20 -41.47 -4.56
C LEU A 134 25.68 -42.33 -5.72
N THR A 135 25.17 -41.70 -6.77
CA THR A 135 24.70 -42.39 -7.98
C THR A 135 25.87 -43.08 -8.67
N THR A 136 26.98 -42.38 -8.91
CA THR A 136 28.17 -42.97 -9.53
C THR A 136 28.74 -44.11 -8.70
N HIS A 137 28.78 -43.96 -7.38
CA HIS A 137 29.28 -45.02 -6.50
C HIS A 137 28.36 -46.26 -6.50
N ASN A 138 27.05 -46.07 -6.58
CA ASN A 138 26.09 -47.17 -6.66
C ASN A 138 26.21 -47.92 -8.01
N ASP A 139 26.43 -47.20 -9.10
CA ASP A 139 26.67 -47.79 -10.42
C ASP A 139 27.95 -48.66 -10.39
N GLU A 140 29.05 -48.14 -9.81
CA GLU A 140 30.30 -48.89 -9.63
C GLU A 140 30.11 -50.17 -8.79
N LEU A 141 29.37 -50.07 -7.68
CA LEU A 141 29.06 -51.24 -6.84
C LEU A 141 28.18 -52.25 -7.56
N THR A 142 27.27 -51.78 -8.40
CA THR A 142 26.38 -52.63 -9.20
C THR A 142 27.19 -53.42 -10.24
N ASP A 143 28.11 -52.75 -10.93
CA ASP A 143 29.02 -53.37 -11.90
C ASP A 143 29.98 -54.37 -11.24
N ALA A 144 30.59 -53.99 -10.11
CA ALA A 144 31.45 -54.89 -9.33
C ALA A 144 30.69 -56.14 -8.87
N ASN A 145 29.46 -55.98 -8.39
CA ASN A 145 28.61 -57.11 -8.01
C ASN A 145 28.25 -58.00 -9.21
N ALA A 146 27.98 -57.42 -10.38
CA ALA A 146 27.72 -58.20 -11.60
C ALA A 146 28.95 -59.02 -12.01
N GLN A 147 30.14 -58.42 -11.95
CA GLN A 147 31.40 -59.09 -12.24
C GLN A 147 31.69 -60.22 -11.25
N LEU A 148 31.55 -59.98 -9.94
CA LEU A 148 31.74 -61.00 -8.91
C LEU A 148 30.74 -62.17 -9.06
N LYS A 149 29.50 -61.90 -9.47
CA LYS A 149 28.51 -62.96 -9.77
C LYS A 149 28.97 -63.83 -10.95
N LYS A 150 29.54 -63.22 -11.99
CA LYS A 150 30.08 -63.94 -13.15
C LYS A 150 31.28 -64.80 -12.75
N GLU A 151 32.25 -64.24 -12.04
CA GLU A 151 33.44 -64.95 -11.57
C GLU A 151 33.08 -66.11 -10.64
N ASN A 152 32.14 -65.93 -9.71
CA ASN A 152 31.65 -67.01 -8.86
C ASN A 152 31.01 -68.15 -9.67
N LYS A 153 30.28 -67.83 -10.74
CA LYS A 153 29.72 -68.85 -11.64
C LYS A 153 30.83 -69.61 -12.37
N ASP A 154 31.85 -68.91 -12.86
CA ASP A 154 32.98 -69.52 -13.57
C ASP A 154 33.82 -70.41 -12.64
N LEU A 155 34.11 -69.93 -11.43
CA LEU A 155 34.78 -70.72 -10.38
C LEU A 155 33.98 -71.97 -10.03
N LYS A 156 32.66 -71.85 -9.87
CA LYS A 156 31.79 -73.01 -9.62
C LYS A 156 31.89 -74.04 -10.75
N ASN A 157 31.87 -73.60 -12.01
CA ASN A 157 32.02 -74.48 -13.16
C ASN A 157 33.39 -75.19 -13.16
N ILE A 158 34.48 -74.48 -12.83
CA ILE A 158 35.82 -75.06 -12.73
C ILE A 158 35.88 -76.10 -11.61
N VAL A 159 35.34 -75.77 -10.43
CA VAL A 159 35.27 -76.69 -9.28
C VAL A 159 34.49 -77.95 -9.65
N ASP A 160 33.36 -77.81 -10.34
CA ASP A 160 32.55 -78.94 -10.80
C ASP A 160 33.31 -79.78 -11.85
N GLN A 161 34.05 -79.17 -12.77
CA GLN A 161 34.92 -79.89 -13.71
C GLN A 161 36.04 -80.67 -13.01
N ILE A 162 36.71 -80.07 -12.02
CA ILE A 162 37.74 -80.73 -11.21
C ILE A 162 37.13 -81.92 -10.46
N ARG A 163 35.97 -81.74 -9.83
CA ARG A 163 35.24 -82.81 -9.14
C ARG A 163 34.92 -83.97 -10.08
N LEU A 164 34.41 -83.69 -11.28
CA LEU A 164 34.13 -84.71 -12.30
C LEU A 164 35.38 -85.45 -12.77
N ARG A 165 36.48 -84.73 -12.97
CA ARG A 165 37.77 -85.33 -13.36
C ARG A 165 38.31 -86.22 -12.25
N LEU A 166 38.34 -85.73 -11.00
CA LEU A 166 38.75 -86.52 -9.84
C LEU A 166 37.91 -87.78 -9.68
N ALA A 167 36.59 -87.70 -9.88
CA ALA A 167 35.72 -88.87 -9.85
C ALA A 167 36.07 -89.89 -10.94
N ARG A 168 36.39 -89.44 -12.16
CA ARG A 168 36.84 -90.30 -13.26
C ARG A 168 38.19 -90.95 -12.97
N ASP A 169 39.18 -90.17 -12.55
CA ASP A 169 40.53 -90.64 -12.26
C ASP A 169 40.51 -91.63 -11.08
N THR A 170 39.70 -91.35 -10.04
CA THR A 170 39.48 -92.29 -8.92
C THR A 170 38.86 -93.60 -9.41
N LYS A 171 37.86 -93.54 -10.30
CA LYS A 171 37.25 -94.75 -10.87
C LYS A 171 38.25 -95.61 -11.63
N LEU A 172 39.16 -95.00 -12.41
CA LEU A 172 40.23 -95.71 -13.11
C LEU A 172 41.21 -96.36 -12.12
N LEU A 173 41.62 -95.62 -11.08
CA LEU A 173 42.55 -96.13 -10.07
C LEU A 173 41.97 -97.32 -9.26
N LEU A 174 40.66 -97.36 -9.04
CA LEU A 174 39.99 -98.50 -8.39
C LEU A 174 40.01 -99.79 -9.23
N GLN A 175 40.32 -99.72 -10.53
CA GLN A 175 40.42 -100.88 -11.42
C GLN A 175 41.75 -101.64 -11.30
N TYR A 176 42.77 -101.05 -10.67
CA TYR A 176 44.02 -101.75 -10.39
C TYR A 176 43.80 -102.85 -9.32
N GLU A 177 44.53 -103.96 -9.45
CA GLU A 177 44.34 -105.17 -8.63
C GLU A 177 44.84 -105.05 -7.18
N ASP A 178 45.60 -104.01 -6.86
CA ASP A 178 46.23 -103.83 -5.55
C ASP A 178 45.20 -103.38 -4.46
N SER A 179 44.99 -104.23 -3.45
CA SER A 179 43.90 -104.09 -2.47
C SER A 179 44.11 -102.93 -1.48
N GLU A 180 45.36 -102.61 -1.15
CA GLU A 180 45.67 -101.56 -0.17
C GLU A 180 45.60 -100.16 -0.79
N ILE A 181 46.05 -100.02 -2.04
CA ILE A 181 45.90 -98.78 -2.84
C ILE A 181 44.42 -98.44 -2.99
N ARG A 182 43.58 -99.44 -3.29
CA ARG A 182 42.12 -99.29 -3.41
C ARG A 182 41.47 -98.77 -2.12
N LYS A 183 41.81 -99.33 -0.95
CA LYS A 183 41.26 -98.90 0.35
C LYS A 183 41.70 -97.48 0.73
N ALA A 184 42.95 -97.12 0.47
CA ALA A 184 43.46 -95.77 0.72
C ALA A 184 42.77 -94.71 -0.16
N LEU A 185 42.56 -95.02 -1.45
CA LEU A 185 41.83 -94.16 -2.39
C LEU A 185 40.38 -93.91 -1.97
N ILE A 186 39.67 -94.93 -1.50
CA ILE A 186 38.27 -94.79 -1.03
C ILE A 186 38.19 -93.85 0.19
N ARG A 187 39.15 -93.90 1.12
CA ARG A 187 39.19 -92.99 2.28
C ARG A 187 39.46 -91.54 1.86
N LEU A 188 40.41 -91.32 0.95
CA LEU A 188 40.80 -89.99 0.49
C LEU A 188 39.66 -89.32 -0.31
N PHE A 189 38.97 -90.09 -1.16
CA PHE A 189 37.82 -89.60 -1.94
C PHE A 189 36.62 -89.20 -1.07
N LYS A 190 36.36 -89.92 0.04
CA LYS A 190 35.31 -89.55 1.00
C LYS A 190 35.62 -88.25 1.75
N TRP A 191 36.89 -87.92 1.95
CA TRP A 191 37.31 -86.70 2.64
C TRP A 191 37.26 -85.46 1.74
N THR A 192 37.48 -85.61 0.44
CA THR A 192 37.53 -84.48 -0.51
C THR A 192 36.18 -84.11 -1.14
N LEU A 193 35.15 -84.96 -0.97
CA LEU A 193 33.80 -84.75 -1.52
C LEU A 193 32.71 -84.57 -0.44
N GLY A 194 33.07 -84.62 0.85
CA GLY A 194 32.19 -84.33 1.99
C GLY A 194 32.14 -82.85 2.32
#